data_AF-A0A7C4UNG1-F1
#
_entry.id   AF-A0A7C4UNG1-F1
#
_cell.length_a   1.000
_cell.length_b   1.000
_cell.length_c   1.000
_cell.angle_alpha   90.00
_cell.angle_beta   90.00
_cell.angle_gamma   90.00
#
_symmetry.space_group_name_H-M   'P 1'
#
loop_
_entity.id
_entity.type
_entity.pdbx_description
1 polymer ?
#
loop_
_entity_poly.entity_id
_entity_poly.type
_entity_poly.pdbx_seq_one_letter_code
_entity_poly.pdbx_strand_id
1 'polypeptide(L)'
;MILAAIIYTMLSCSFSKYRSYLIILLIVGLVLSHYSTAYIFAISLLISGVLGVVVSKYRRLNVNLLTMGFLAGVLSYLWYWMTTKTSYSAESFIKFLVHSLTSEVSPKSPALSKVTNLFNVTLPFKVSIFTNLVILGLVVLGYICFIYYILKSKLYCKNDAIYYFILVSPYMIVVILYVILPYVSVGYDIDRSYQQALILGAPLSILGCYFILKILSWTKVFEPNKQKYSLIFVFVLILFLQLFSVTYSWHDLMGEPYSEFLSPNVPRSNVLIVTPAELLGIGYLIQNSIDYTPLLIYGDYRADIRIYEALASGENRSYNVKFKIISCDSDIGYYYLREANIKSNGLLLSRDFDEITPLRGCIRFEDPKLLIIYNSNLSMVLVTMPN
;
A
#
# COMPACT_ATOMS: atom_id res chain seq x y z
N MET A 1 -8.15 -13.70 4.21
CA MET A 1 -9.41 -12.95 4.47
C MET A 1 -10.29 -12.86 3.23
N ILE A 2 -9.84 -12.18 2.16
CA ILE A 2 -10.64 -11.97 0.93
C ILE A 2 -11.00 -13.29 0.22
N LEU A 3 -10.02 -14.18 0.04
CA LEU A 3 -10.26 -15.51 -0.51
C LEU A 3 -11.29 -16.29 0.32
N ALA A 4 -11.24 -16.15 1.65
CA ALA A 4 -12.18 -16.78 2.57
C ALA A 4 -13.61 -16.24 2.39
N ALA A 5 -13.78 -14.93 2.19
CA ALA A 5 -15.07 -14.32 1.90
C ALA A 5 -15.59 -14.68 0.51
N ILE A 6 -14.74 -14.76 -0.52
CA ILE A 6 -15.14 -15.24 -1.85
C ILE A 6 -15.62 -16.69 -1.77
N ILE A 7 -14.84 -17.55 -1.12
CA ILE A 7 -15.18 -18.96 -0.91
C ILE A 7 -16.47 -19.05 -0.09
N TYR A 8 -16.63 -18.23 0.95
CA TYR A 8 -17.85 -18.19 1.74
C TYR A 8 -19.08 -17.73 0.93
N THR A 9 -19.00 -16.64 0.16
CA THR A 9 -20.15 -16.13 -0.59
C THR A 9 -20.50 -17.00 -1.79
N MET A 10 -19.49 -17.50 -2.53
CA MET A 10 -19.69 -18.36 -3.69
C MET A 10 -20.09 -19.79 -3.31
N LEU A 11 -19.66 -20.30 -2.15
CA LEU A 11 -19.90 -21.70 -1.76
C LEU A 11 -20.92 -21.86 -0.63
N SER A 12 -21.43 -20.78 -0.01
CA SER A 12 -22.47 -20.89 1.02
C SER A 12 -23.75 -21.59 0.53
N CYS A 13 -24.06 -21.52 -0.77
CA CYS A 13 -25.17 -22.25 -1.38
C CYS A 13 -24.86 -23.73 -1.69
N SER A 14 -23.61 -24.10 -1.98
CA SER A 14 -23.24 -25.50 -2.33
C SER A 14 -22.66 -26.32 -1.19
N PHE A 15 -22.10 -25.68 -0.15
CA PHE A 15 -21.25 -26.33 0.85
C PHE A 15 -21.65 -25.94 2.28
N SER A 16 -22.91 -26.14 2.64
CA SER A 16 -23.44 -25.83 3.98
C SER A 16 -22.62 -26.48 5.11
N LYS A 17 -22.08 -27.68 4.88
CA LYS A 17 -21.23 -28.43 5.83
C LYS A 17 -19.92 -27.72 6.18
N TYR A 18 -19.36 -26.91 5.28
CA TYR A 18 -18.07 -26.26 5.48
C TYR A 18 -18.18 -24.80 5.93
N ARG A 19 -19.40 -24.29 6.08
CA ARG A 19 -19.68 -22.90 6.43
C ARG A 19 -18.97 -22.44 7.70
N SER A 20 -18.91 -23.29 8.73
CA SER A 20 -18.22 -22.99 9.99
C SER A 20 -16.70 -22.85 9.79
N TYR A 21 -16.07 -23.73 9.01
CA TYR A 21 -14.64 -23.63 8.70
C TYR A 21 -14.31 -22.35 7.91
N LEU A 22 -15.17 -21.95 6.99
CA LEU A 22 -15.01 -20.72 6.22
C LEU A 22 -15.16 -19.47 7.08
N ILE A 23 -16.07 -19.47 8.05
CA ILE A 23 -16.19 -18.40 9.06
C ILE A 23 -14.94 -18.35 9.94
N ILE A 24 -14.44 -19.50 10.40
CA ILE A 24 -13.20 -19.55 11.19
C ILE A 24 -12.03 -18.99 10.38
N LEU A 25 -11.89 -19.38 9.10
CA LEU A 25 -10.83 -18.89 8.22
C LEU A 25 -10.97 -17.39 7.95
N LEU A 26 -12.20 -16.88 7.86
CA LEU A 26 -12.48 -15.44 7.77
C LEU A 26 -12.05 -14.70 9.04
N ILE A 27 -12.40 -15.23 10.22
CA ILE A 27 -12.05 -14.63 11.53
C ILE A 27 -10.53 -14.63 11.71
N VAL A 28 -9.86 -15.77 11.50
CA VAL A 28 -8.40 -15.87 11.56
C VAL A 28 -7.76 -14.91 10.55
N GLY A 29 -8.31 -14.84 9.34
CA GLY A 29 -7.85 -13.92 8.32
C GLY A 29 -8.01 -12.45 8.69
N LEU A 30 -9.07 -12.08 9.41
CA LEU A 30 -9.30 -10.72 9.94
C LEU A 30 -8.28 -10.39 11.03
N VAL A 31 -8.11 -11.28 12.00
CA VAL A 31 -7.19 -11.13 13.14
C VAL A 31 -5.74 -11.03 12.66
N LEU A 32 -5.32 -11.86 11.71
CA LEU A 32 -3.95 -11.84 11.18
C LEU A 32 -3.71 -10.72 10.15
N SER A 33 -4.75 -10.01 9.71
CA SER A 33 -4.59 -8.95 8.73
C SER A 33 -4.11 -7.64 9.37
N HIS A 34 -3.47 -6.80 8.55
CA HIS A 34 -3.14 -5.44 8.97
C HIS A 34 -4.45 -4.69 9.29
N TYR A 35 -4.50 -3.93 10.39
CA TYR A 35 -5.73 -3.30 10.89
C TYR A 35 -6.44 -2.45 9.82
N SER A 36 -5.68 -1.66 9.04
CA SER A 36 -6.25 -0.90 7.93
C SER A 36 -6.98 -1.83 6.94
N THR A 37 -6.33 -2.94 6.56
CA THR A 37 -6.90 -3.89 5.59
C THR A 37 -8.16 -4.58 6.05
N ALA A 38 -8.30 -4.83 7.35
CA ALA A 38 -9.53 -5.33 7.96
C ALA A 38 -10.67 -4.32 7.82
N TYR A 39 -10.40 -3.02 8.05
CA TYR A 39 -11.43 -1.97 7.95
C TYR A 39 -11.97 -1.78 6.55
N ILE A 40 -11.11 -1.67 5.52
CA ILE A 40 -11.60 -1.53 4.14
C ILE A 40 -12.40 -2.75 3.74
N PHE A 41 -11.92 -3.94 4.08
CA PHE A 41 -12.66 -5.17 3.84
C PHE A 41 -14.03 -5.19 4.53
N ALA A 42 -14.12 -4.77 5.79
CA ALA A 42 -15.38 -4.67 6.53
C ALA A 42 -16.34 -3.64 5.91
N ILE A 43 -15.84 -2.45 5.55
CA ILE A 43 -16.61 -1.41 4.85
C ILE A 43 -17.11 -1.93 3.51
N SER A 44 -16.25 -2.56 2.71
CA SER A 44 -16.65 -3.17 1.43
C SER A 44 -17.72 -4.25 1.63
N LEU A 45 -17.62 -5.10 2.65
CA LEU A 45 -18.66 -6.08 2.98
C LEU A 45 -19.97 -5.42 3.41
N LEU A 46 -19.93 -4.33 4.17
CA LEU A 46 -21.13 -3.57 4.55
C LEU A 46 -21.80 -2.97 3.30
N ILE A 47 -21.02 -2.35 2.41
CA ILE A 47 -21.54 -1.81 1.14
C ILE A 47 -22.11 -2.95 0.29
N SER A 48 -21.45 -4.12 0.21
CA SER A 48 -22.00 -5.32 -0.42
C SER A 48 -23.31 -5.76 0.23
N GLY A 49 -23.41 -5.69 1.55
CA GLY A 49 -24.64 -5.97 2.29
C GLY A 49 -25.79 -5.05 1.88
N VAL A 50 -25.54 -3.74 1.83
CA VAL A 50 -26.53 -2.73 1.40
C VAL A 50 -26.92 -2.94 -0.07
N LEU A 51 -25.95 -3.12 -0.96
CA LEU A 51 -26.21 -3.45 -2.37
C LEU A 51 -27.03 -4.74 -2.50
N GLY A 52 -26.74 -5.74 -1.67
CA GLY A 52 -27.48 -6.99 -1.61
C GLY A 52 -28.95 -6.80 -1.24
N VAL A 53 -29.26 -5.92 -0.27
CA VAL A 53 -30.64 -5.56 0.11
C VAL A 53 -31.36 -4.83 -1.02
N VAL A 54 -30.68 -3.93 -1.72
CA VAL A 54 -31.26 -3.24 -2.87
C VAL A 54 -31.58 -4.24 -3.98
N VAL A 55 -30.62 -5.08 -4.37
CA VAL A 55 -30.79 -6.08 -5.44
C VAL A 55 -31.81 -7.16 -5.06
N SER A 56 -31.86 -7.59 -3.80
CA SER A 56 -32.83 -8.58 -3.33
C SER A 56 -34.27 -8.11 -3.46
N LYS A 57 -34.53 -6.81 -3.26
CA LYS A 57 -35.86 -6.22 -3.46
C LYS A 57 -36.35 -6.38 -4.90
N TYR A 58 -35.45 -6.31 -5.89
CA TYR A 58 -35.79 -6.46 -7.31
C TYR A 58 -35.78 -7.92 -7.79
N ARG A 59 -34.92 -8.78 -7.23
CA ARG A 59 -34.68 -10.15 -7.71
C ARG A 59 -35.15 -11.26 -6.77
N ARG A 60 -35.80 -10.93 -5.63
CA ARG A 60 -36.27 -11.86 -4.59
C ARG A 60 -35.16 -12.79 -4.06
N LEU A 61 -33.96 -12.26 -3.88
CA LEU A 61 -32.81 -13.02 -3.36
C LEU A 61 -32.77 -12.99 -1.83
N ASN A 62 -32.33 -14.08 -1.20
CA ASN A 62 -32.11 -14.11 0.24
C ASN A 62 -30.63 -13.84 0.56
N VAL A 63 -30.23 -12.57 0.45
CA VAL A 63 -28.84 -12.12 0.65
C VAL A 63 -28.63 -11.79 2.13
N ASN A 64 -27.87 -12.62 2.86
CA ASN A 64 -27.51 -12.34 4.26
C ASN A 64 -26.08 -11.78 4.42
N LEU A 65 -25.65 -10.90 3.52
CA LEU A 65 -24.32 -10.28 3.55
C LEU A 65 -24.20 -9.17 4.59
N LEU A 66 -25.31 -8.53 4.96
CA LEU A 66 -25.33 -7.42 5.91
C LEU A 66 -24.90 -7.86 7.32
N THR A 67 -25.38 -9.01 7.78
CA THR A 67 -24.95 -9.59 9.07
C THR A 67 -23.46 -9.94 9.08
N MET A 68 -22.90 -10.37 7.95
CA MET A 68 -21.45 -10.62 7.83
C MET A 68 -20.62 -9.35 7.81
N GLY A 69 -21.07 -8.32 7.10
CA GLY A 69 -20.42 -7.01 7.13
C GLY A 69 -20.39 -6.46 8.55
N PHE A 70 -21.51 -6.55 9.28
CA PHE A 70 -21.59 -6.14 10.68
C PHE A 70 -20.66 -6.95 11.57
N LEU A 71 -20.68 -8.29 11.46
CA LEU A 71 -19.78 -9.16 12.23
C LEU A 71 -18.31 -8.87 11.94
N ALA A 72 -17.94 -8.70 10.67
CA ALA A 72 -16.57 -8.35 10.27
C ALA A 72 -16.16 -6.98 10.83
N GLY A 73 -17.07 -6.00 10.84
CA GLY A 73 -16.84 -4.68 11.42
C GLY A 73 -16.59 -4.74 12.94
N VAL A 74 -17.45 -5.46 13.67
CA VAL A 74 -17.30 -5.66 15.13
C VAL A 74 -15.99 -6.36 15.46
N LEU A 75 -15.65 -7.44 14.74
CA LEU A 75 -14.40 -8.17 14.96
C LEU A 75 -13.17 -7.31 14.63
N SER A 76 -13.20 -6.54 13.55
CA SER A 76 -12.10 -5.62 13.19
C SER A 76 -11.90 -4.55 14.27
N TYR A 77 -13.00 -4.01 14.80
CA TYR A 77 -12.98 -3.03 15.89
C TYR A 77 -12.42 -3.63 17.19
N LEU A 78 -12.90 -4.80 17.60
CA LEU A 78 -12.41 -5.48 18.80
C LEU A 78 -10.92 -5.85 18.69
N TRP A 79 -10.49 -6.35 17.54
CA TRP A 79 -9.08 -6.66 17.28
C TRP A 79 -8.20 -5.42 17.41
N TYR A 80 -8.61 -4.30 16.79
CA TYR A 80 -7.88 -3.05 16.90
C TYR A 80 -7.82 -2.57 18.36
N TRP A 81 -8.96 -2.53 19.04
CA TRP A 81 -9.04 -2.12 20.44
C TRP A 81 -8.12 -2.95 21.36
N MET A 82 -7.98 -4.25 21.12
CA MET A 82 -7.10 -5.13 21.89
C MET A 82 -5.61 -4.96 21.55
N THR A 83 -5.27 -4.57 20.31
CA THR A 83 -3.87 -4.53 19.84
C THR A 83 -3.23 -3.17 19.95
N THR A 84 -3.99 -2.09 19.79
CA THR A 84 -3.44 -0.74 19.88
C THR A 84 -3.45 -0.25 21.32
N LYS A 85 -2.27 -0.13 21.93
CA LYS A 85 -2.06 0.62 23.18
C LYS A 85 -2.29 2.12 23.02
N THR A 86 -2.39 2.59 21.78
CA THR A 86 -2.67 3.97 21.44
C THR A 86 -4.19 4.16 21.39
N SER A 87 -4.69 5.06 22.23
CA SER A 87 -6.02 5.65 22.12
C SER A 87 -6.06 6.54 20.88
N TYR A 88 -6.01 5.93 19.69
CA TYR A 88 -6.40 6.60 18.45
C TYR A 88 -7.89 6.88 18.60
N SER A 89 -8.22 8.05 19.13
CA SER A 89 -9.61 8.45 19.36
C SER A 89 -10.33 8.46 18.01
N ALA A 90 -11.61 8.08 17.97
CA ALA A 90 -12.41 8.18 16.74
C ALA A 90 -12.30 9.57 16.09
N GLU A 91 -12.08 10.61 16.90
CA GLU A 91 -11.76 11.97 16.48
C GLU A 91 -10.50 12.05 15.59
N SER A 92 -9.40 11.39 15.95
CA SER A 92 -8.18 11.38 15.12
C SER A 92 -8.38 10.67 13.78
N PHE A 93 -9.20 9.61 13.73
CA PHE A 93 -9.60 8.97 12.47
C PHE A 93 -10.52 9.87 11.63
N ILE A 94 -11.51 10.54 12.24
CA ILE A 94 -12.39 11.48 11.54
C ILE A 94 -11.58 12.68 11.04
N LYS A 95 -10.68 13.25 11.85
CA LYS A 95 -9.78 14.33 11.42
C LYS A 95 -8.91 13.89 10.26
N PHE A 96 -8.35 12.69 10.31
CA PHE A 96 -7.59 12.12 9.19
C PHE A 96 -8.45 11.94 7.93
N LEU A 97 -9.67 11.40 8.07
CA LEU A 97 -10.58 11.17 6.94
C LEU A 97 -11.06 12.48 6.32
N VAL A 98 -11.49 13.45 7.14
CA VAL A 98 -11.89 14.80 6.71
C VAL A 98 -10.70 15.48 6.06
N HIS A 99 -9.53 15.49 6.71
CA HIS A 99 -8.32 16.08 6.12
C HIS A 99 -7.95 15.43 4.79
N SER A 100 -8.04 14.10 4.66
CA SER A 100 -7.77 13.40 3.39
C SER A 100 -8.80 13.70 2.29
N LEU A 101 -10.03 14.08 2.65
CA LEU A 101 -11.10 14.45 1.73
C LEU A 101 -11.10 15.95 1.38
N THR A 102 -10.62 16.81 2.30
CA THR A 102 -10.64 18.28 2.18
C THR A 102 -9.27 18.89 1.88
N SER A 103 -8.17 18.15 2.03
CA SER A 103 -6.84 18.63 1.66
C SER A 103 -6.86 19.00 0.19
N GLU A 104 -6.53 20.25 -0.11
CA GLU A 104 -6.47 20.76 -1.48
C GLU A 104 -5.70 19.78 -2.37
N VAL A 105 -6.22 19.60 -3.59
CA VAL A 105 -5.66 18.71 -4.61
C VAL A 105 -4.23 19.14 -4.88
N SER A 106 -3.27 18.61 -4.13
CA SER A 106 -1.88 18.77 -4.48
C SER A 106 -1.67 17.92 -5.73
N PRO A 107 -1.31 18.51 -6.88
CA PRO A 107 -0.95 17.77 -8.09
C PRO A 107 0.27 16.87 -7.89
N LYS A 108 0.88 16.87 -6.69
CA LYS A 108 1.99 16.03 -6.25
C LYS A 108 1.56 14.82 -5.41
N SER A 109 0.32 14.32 -5.54
CA SER A 109 -0.02 13.08 -4.84
C SER A 109 0.93 11.95 -5.28
N PRO A 110 1.45 11.11 -4.34
CA PRO A 110 2.41 10.03 -4.64
C PRO A 110 1.95 9.08 -5.77
N ALA A 111 0.64 8.85 -5.88
CA ALA A 111 0.07 8.05 -6.96
C ALA A 111 0.13 8.77 -8.32
N LEU A 112 -0.13 10.09 -8.35
CA LEU A 112 -0.03 10.88 -9.59
C LEU A 112 1.43 11.17 -9.97
N SER A 113 2.36 11.29 -9.01
CA SER A 113 3.80 11.42 -9.27
C SER A 113 4.39 10.13 -9.83
N LYS A 114 3.97 8.95 -9.32
CA LYS A 114 4.35 7.63 -9.88
C LYS A 114 3.85 7.44 -11.31
N VAL A 115 2.66 7.96 -11.64
CA VAL A 115 2.08 7.86 -13.00
C VAL A 115 2.65 8.91 -13.95
N THR A 116 2.89 10.14 -13.50
CA THR A 116 3.46 11.19 -14.37
C THR A 116 4.95 11.00 -14.64
N ASN A 117 5.69 10.34 -13.74
CA ASN A 117 7.09 9.95 -13.94
C ASN A 117 7.28 8.68 -14.78
N LEU A 118 6.24 8.16 -15.44
CA LEU A 118 6.32 6.95 -16.30
C LEU A 118 7.43 7.05 -17.37
N PHE A 119 7.78 8.26 -17.82
CA PHE A 119 8.86 8.47 -18.78
C PHE A 119 10.26 8.43 -18.16
N ASN A 120 10.40 8.80 -16.88
CA ASN A 120 11.67 8.94 -16.17
C ASN A 120 12.07 7.71 -15.33
N VAL A 121 11.22 6.67 -15.29
CA VAL A 121 11.55 5.40 -14.61
C VAL A 121 12.31 4.44 -15.53
N THR A 122 13.06 3.52 -14.91
CA THR A 122 13.85 2.53 -15.65
C THR A 122 12.98 1.52 -16.39
N LEU A 123 13.54 0.85 -17.40
CA LEU A 123 12.79 -0.07 -18.26
C LEU A 123 12.08 -1.20 -17.48
N PRO A 124 12.70 -1.87 -16.49
CA PRO A 124 12.02 -2.90 -15.69
C PRO A 124 10.77 -2.38 -14.97
N PHE A 125 10.82 -1.14 -14.47
CA PHE A 125 9.66 -0.49 -13.86
C PHE A 125 8.58 -0.22 -14.89
N LYS A 126 8.93 0.26 -16.09
CA LYS A 126 7.96 0.49 -17.18
C LYS A 126 7.21 -0.79 -17.55
N VAL A 127 7.94 -1.90 -17.68
CA VAL A 127 7.33 -3.22 -17.97
C VAL A 127 6.40 -3.68 -16.86
N SER A 128 6.81 -3.51 -15.60
CA SER A 128 5.99 -3.87 -14.43
C SER A 128 4.72 -3.03 -14.33
N ILE A 129 4.83 -1.71 -14.53
CA ILE A 129 3.68 -0.79 -14.55
C ILE A 129 2.73 -1.17 -15.70
N PHE A 130 3.26 -1.40 -16.90
CA PHE A 130 2.45 -1.78 -18.06
C PHE A 130 1.70 -3.09 -17.82
N THR A 131 2.37 -4.11 -17.28
CA THR A 131 1.74 -5.41 -16.97
C THR A 131 0.60 -5.25 -15.96
N ASN A 132 0.82 -4.48 -14.89
CA ASN A 132 -0.22 -4.19 -13.89
C ASN A 132 -1.42 -3.45 -14.50
N LEU A 133 -1.18 -2.49 -15.41
CA LEU A 133 -2.23 -1.76 -16.11
C LEU A 133 -3.03 -2.64 -17.07
N VAL A 134 -2.36 -3.57 -17.78
CA VAL A 134 -3.03 -4.54 -18.66
C VAL A 134 -3.99 -5.41 -17.84
N ILE A 135 -3.54 -5.93 -16.70
CA ILE A 135 -4.38 -6.77 -15.83
C ILE A 135 -5.54 -5.97 -15.25
N LEU A 136 -5.28 -4.75 -14.77
CA LEU A 136 -6.32 -3.86 -14.28
C LEU A 136 -7.36 -3.58 -15.37
N GLY A 137 -6.91 -3.31 -16.60
CA GLY A 137 -7.77 -3.14 -17.77
C GLY A 137 -8.62 -4.36 -18.07
N LEU A 138 -8.04 -5.57 -17.97
CA LEU A 138 -8.77 -6.84 -18.12
C LEU A 138 -9.83 -7.04 -17.03
N VAL A 139 -9.53 -6.69 -15.78
CA VAL A 139 -10.48 -6.76 -14.67
C VAL A 139 -11.65 -5.80 -14.90
N VAL A 140 -11.36 -4.54 -15.27
CA VAL A 140 -12.39 -3.53 -15.57
C VAL A 140 -13.24 -3.94 -16.77
N LEU A 141 -12.62 -4.41 -17.85
CA LEU A 141 -13.33 -4.91 -19.03
C LEU A 141 -14.21 -6.11 -18.68
N GLY A 142 -13.67 -7.06 -17.91
CA GLY A 142 -14.41 -8.20 -17.40
C GLY A 142 -15.62 -7.82 -16.54
N TYR A 143 -15.47 -6.80 -15.69
CA TYR A 143 -16.56 -6.25 -14.89
C TYR A 143 -17.66 -5.62 -15.76
N ILE A 144 -17.30 -4.82 -16.76
CA ILE A 144 -18.26 -4.24 -17.72
C ILE A 144 -18.99 -5.33 -18.49
N CYS A 145 -18.26 -6.34 -18.98
CA CYS A 145 -18.86 -7.51 -19.64
C CYS A 145 -19.81 -8.25 -18.70
N PHE A 146 -19.44 -8.41 -17.44
CA PHE A 146 -20.26 -9.08 -16.44
C PHE A 146 -21.56 -8.33 -16.16
N ILE A 147 -21.51 -7.00 -16.01
CA ILE A 147 -22.70 -6.14 -15.92
C ILE A 147 -23.58 -6.31 -17.17
N TYR A 148 -22.98 -6.25 -18.36
CA TYR A 148 -23.69 -6.43 -19.62
C TYR A 148 -24.43 -7.78 -19.69
N TYR A 149 -23.78 -8.87 -19.26
CA TYR A 149 -24.40 -10.19 -19.20
C TYR A 149 -25.55 -10.25 -18.19
N ILE A 150 -25.41 -9.64 -17.02
CA ILE A 150 -26.47 -9.57 -16.00
C ILE A 150 -27.68 -8.77 -16.51
N LEU A 151 -27.45 -7.67 -17.23
CA LEU A 151 -28.51 -6.79 -17.75
C LEU A 151 -29.20 -7.36 -18.99
N LYS A 152 -28.43 -7.87 -19.96
CA LYS A 152 -28.96 -8.34 -21.25
C LYS A 152 -29.55 -9.74 -21.19
N SER A 153 -28.96 -10.61 -20.38
CA SER A 153 -29.47 -11.96 -20.28
C SER A 153 -30.71 -11.97 -19.38
N LYS A 154 -31.89 -12.29 -19.96
CA LYS A 154 -33.01 -12.86 -19.20
C LYS A 154 -32.67 -14.27 -18.67
N LEU A 155 -31.47 -14.77 -18.99
CA LEU A 155 -30.98 -16.03 -18.50
C LEU A 155 -30.81 -15.94 -16.99
N TYR A 156 -31.33 -16.96 -16.34
CA TYR A 156 -31.01 -17.45 -15.02
C TYR A 156 -29.48 -17.50 -14.81
N CYS A 157 -28.83 -16.35 -14.63
CA CYS A 157 -27.59 -16.33 -13.88
C CYS A 157 -27.97 -16.88 -12.51
N LYS A 158 -27.52 -18.10 -12.21
CA LYS A 158 -27.66 -18.74 -10.91
C LYS A 158 -27.42 -17.70 -9.83
N ASN A 159 -28.20 -17.72 -8.76
CA ASN A 159 -28.12 -16.73 -7.68
C ASN A 159 -26.66 -16.43 -7.27
N ASP A 160 -25.78 -17.43 -7.32
CA ASP A 160 -24.33 -17.37 -7.15
C ASP A 160 -23.62 -16.26 -7.93
N ALA A 161 -23.94 -16.06 -9.21
CA ALA A 161 -23.34 -15.01 -10.03
C ALA A 161 -23.78 -13.61 -9.55
N ILE A 162 -25.03 -13.46 -9.11
CA ILE A 162 -25.52 -12.20 -8.56
C ILE A 162 -24.89 -11.94 -7.18
N TYR A 163 -24.71 -12.96 -6.34
CA TYR A 163 -23.98 -12.83 -5.08
C TYR A 163 -22.53 -12.41 -5.30
N TYR A 164 -21.86 -13.00 -6.29
CA TYR A 164 -20.51 -12.60 -6.68
C TYR A 164 -20.46 -11.15 -7.18
N PHE A 165 -21.43 -10.74 -8.01
CA PHE A 165 -21.55 -9.34 -8.44
C PHE A 165 -21.67 -8.40 -7.23
N ILE A 166 -22.61 -8.66 -6.33
CA ILE A 166 -22.83 -7.85 -5.12
C ILE A 166 -21.54 -7.77 -4.26
N LEU A 167 -20.80 -8.87 -4.16
CA LEU A 167 -19.55 -8.90 -3.39
C LEU A 167 -18.44 -8.07 -4.05
N VAL A 168 -18.26 -8.17 -5.37
CA VAL A 168 -17.13 -7.57 -6.08
C VAL A 168 -17.35 -6.09 -6.40
N SER A 169 -18.60 -5.63 -6.55
CA SER A 169 -18.92 -4.25 -6.91
C SER A 169 -18.28 -3.18 -6.02
N PRO A 170 -18.30 -3.26 -4.67
CA PRO A 170 -17.65 -2.26 -3.83
C PRO A 170 -16.14 -2.17 -4.05
N TYR A 171 -15.48 -3.30 -4.32
CA TYR A 171 -14.04 -3.31 -4.59
C TYR A 171 -13.72 -2.71 -5.95
N MET A 172 -14.54 -2.97 -6.96
CA MET A 172 -14.40 -2.32 -8.26
C MET A 172 -14.61 -0.80 -8.16
N ILE A 173 -15.58 -0.36 -7.36
CA ILE A 173 -15.78 1.06 -7.07
C ILE A 173 -14.53 1.63 -6.40
N VAL A 174 -14.00 0.97 -5.38
CA VAL A 174 -12.79 1.39 -4.67
C VAL A 174 -11.59 1.49 -5.63
N VAL A 175 -11.40 0.51 -6.52
CA VAL A 175 -10.35 0.54 -7.57
C VAL A 175 -10.51 1.74 -8.50
N ILE A 176 -11.73 1.96 -9.00
CA ILE A 176 -12.03 3.09 -9.88
C ILE A 176 -11.79 4.41 -9.15
N LEU A 177 -12.20 4.51 -7.88
CA LEU A 177 -11.94 5.68 -7.05
C LEU A 177 -10.45 5.88 -6.83
N TYR A 178 -9.62 4.85 -6.68
CA TYR A 178 -8.16 5.05 -6.58
C TYR A 178 -7.53 5.57 -7.86
N VAL A 179 -8.04 5.16 -9.02
CA VAL A 179 -7.57 5.65 -10.32
C VAL A 179 -8.01 7.10 -10.56
N ILE A 180 -9.25 7.45 -10.19
CA ILE A 180 -9.81 8.79 -10.41
C ILE A 180 -9.38 9.77 -9.31
N LEU A 181 -9.25 9.31 -8.07
CA LEU A 181 -9.03 10.08 -6.85
C LEU A 181 -7.73 9.62 -6.17
N PRO A 182 -6.56 10.05 -6.69
CA PRO A 182 -5.27 9.59 -6.20
C PRO A 182 -4.98 9.96 -4.73
N TYR A 183 -5.72 10.91 -4.13
CA TYR A 183 -5.59 11.26 -2.71
C TYR A 183 -6.12 10.16 -1.76
N VAL A 184 -7.15 9.41 -2.17
CA VAL A 184 -7.64 8.26 -1.38
C VAL A 184 -6.52 7.23 -1.19
N SER A 185 -5.60 7.16 -2.15
CA SER A 185 -4.49 6.21 -2.17
C SER A 185 -3.38 6.51 -1.15
N VAL A 186 -3.21 7.79 -0.77
CA VAL A 186 -2.18 8.22 0.19
C VAL A 186 -2.47 7.68 1.58
N GLY A 187 -3.75 7.66 1.98
CA GLY A 187 -4.12 7.29 3.34
C GLY A 187 -4.12 5.79 3.64
N TYR A 188 -4.26 4.95 2.62
CA TYR A 188 -4.45 3.50 2.78
C TYR A 188 -3.35 2.63 2.15
N ASP A 189 -2.39 3.25 1.46
CA ASP A 189 -1.38 2.57 0.65
C ASP A 189 -2.02 1.84 -0.56
N ILE A 190 -1.75 2.39 -1.75
CA ILE A 190 -2.34 1.93 -3.02
C ILE A 190 -2.05 0.45 -3.30
N ASP A 191 -0.89 -0.04 -2.86
CA ASP A 191 -0.43 -1.39 -3.15
C ASP A 191 -1.33 -2.42 -2.46
N ARG A 192 -1.80 -2.11 -1.25
CA ARG A 192 -2.69 -2.98 -0.47
C ARG A 192 -4.06 -3.08 -1.12
N SER A 193 -4.64 -1.95 -1.50
CA SER A 193 -5.94 -1.93 -2.19
C SER A 193 -5.89 -2.61 -3.53
N TYR A 194 -4.82 -2.40 -4.28
CA TYR A 194 -4.60 -3.07 -5.56
C TYR A 194 -4.53 -4.59 -5.40
N GLN A 195 -3.78 -5.10 -4.43
CA GLN A 195 -3.72 -6.55 -4.13
C GLN A 195 -5.09 -7.12 -3.76
N GLN A 196 -5.85 -6.42 -2.91
CA GLN A 196 -7.20 -6.85 -2.52
C GLN A 196 -8.14 -6.92 -3.73
N ALA A 197 -8.09 -5.90 -4.57
CA ALA A 197 -8.85 -5.83 -5.80
C ALA A 197 -8.47 -6.91 -6.81
N LEU A 198 -7.19 -7.22 -6.97
CA LEU A 198 -6.74 -8.29 -7.87
C LEU A 198 -7.27 -9.65 -7.45
N ILE A 199 -7.29 -9.97 -6.15
CA ILE A 199 -7.80 -11.25 -5.66
C ILE A 199 -9.29 -11.41 -5.99
N LEU A 200 -10.07 -10.36 -5.78
CA LEU A 200 -11.51 -10.35 -6.08
C LEU A 200 -11.82 -10.22 -7.57
N GLY A 201 -10.98 -9.49 -8.29
CA GLY A 201 -11.10 -9.25 -9.71
C GLY A 201 -10.54 -10.38 -10.58
N ALA A 202 -9.81 -11.35 -10.01
CA ALA A 202 -9.19 -12.42 -10.79
C ALA A 202 -10.19 -13.22 -11.67
N PRO A 203 -11.39 -13.61 -11.20
CA PRO A 203 -12.37 -14.23 -12.10
C PRO A 203 -12.90 -13.27 -13.18
N LEU A 204 -12.92 -11.96 -12.91
CA LEU A 204 -13.30 -10.96 -13.91
C LEU A 204 -12.21 -10.80 -14.99
N SER A 205 -10.93 -10.90 -14.65
CA SER A 205 -9.85 -10.81 -15.65
C SER A 205 -9.94 -11.94 -16.69
N ILE A 206 -10.40 -13.13 -16.29
CA ILE A 206 -10.68 -14.25 -17.20
C ILE A 206 -11.83 -13.89 -18.14
N LEU A 207 -12.92 -13.31 -17.64
CA LEU A 207 -14.03 -12.82 -18.46
C LEU A 207 -13.58 -11.72 -19.44
N GLY A 208 -12.70 -10.83 -19.00
CA GLY A 208 -12.08 -9.81 -19.85
C GLY A 208 -11.25 -10.43 -20.98
N CYS A 209 -10.40 -11.41 -20.67
CA CYS A 209 -9.62 -12.15 -21.66
C CYS A 209 -10.52 -12.86 -22.68
N TYR A 210 -11.59 -13.52 -22.21
CA TYR A 210 -12.57 -14.17 -23.07
C TYR A 210 -13.23 -13.18 -24.04
N PHE A 211 -13.58 -11.99 -23.56
CA PHE A 211 -14.18 -10.96 -24.40
C PHE A 211 -13.21 -10.44 -25.47
N ILE A 212 -11.95 -10.18 -25.13
CA ILE A 212 -10.93 -9.77 -26.10
C ILE A 212 -10.73 -10.85 -27.17
N LEU A 213 -10.61 -12.11 -26.77
CA LEU A 213 -10.44 -13.22 -27.72
C LEU A 213 -11.65 -13.39 -28.63
N LYS A 214 -12.86 -13.13 -28.12
CA LYS A 214 -14.07 -13.11 -28.94
C LYS A 214 -13.99 -12.00 -30.01
N ILE A 215 -13.54 -10.80 -29.66
CA ILE A 215 -13.31 -9.70 -30.62
C ILE A 215 -12.23 -10.09 -31.65
N LEU A 216 -11.11 -10.67 -31.20
CA LEU A 216 -10.01 -11.09 -32.07
C LEU A 216 -10.41 -12.24 -33.02
N SER A 217 -11.30 -13.12 -32.58
CA SER A 217 -11.85 -14.16 -33.46
C SER A 217 -12.79 -13.58 -34.51
N TRP A 218 -13.51 -12.51 -34.19
CA TRP A 218 -14.40 -11.83 -35.13
C TRP A 218 -13.61 -11.13 -36.25
N THR A 219 -12.42 -10.63 -35.91
CA THR A 219 -11.45 -10.04 -36.87
C THR A 219 -10.63 -11.09 -37.64
N LYS A 220 -10.99 -12.39 -37.53
CA LYS A 220 -10.32 -13.54 -38.19
C LYS A 220 -8.83 -13.71 -37.84
N VAL A 221 -8.35 -13.11 -36.74
CA VAL A 221 -6.96 -13.29 -36.27
C VAL A 221 -6.75 -14.70 -35.69
N PHE A 222 -7.79 -15.28 -35.09
CA PHE A 222 -7.76 -16.64 -34.52
C PHE A 222 -8.88 -17.52 -35.09
N GLU A 223 -8.54 -18.77 -35.41
CA GLU A 223 -9.53 -19.79 -35.78
C GLU A 223 -10.49 -20.08 -34.60
N PRO A 224 -11.82 -20.11 -34.82
CA PRO A 224 -12.81 -20.28 -33.76
C PRO A 224 -12.66 -21.61 -32.99
N ASN A 225 -12.19 -22.67 -33.64
CA ASN A 225 -11.98 -23.98 -33.01
C ASN A 225 -10.79 -24.04 -32.03
N LYS A 226 -9.87 -23.06 -32.06
CA LYS A 226 -8.68 -23.02 -31.18
C LYS A 226 -8.81 -22.02 -30.03
N GLN A 227 -9.95 -21.31 -29.90
CA GLN A 227 -10.16 -20.25 -28.91
C GLN A 227 -9.85 -20.67 -27.47
N LYS A 228 -10.19 -21.90 -27.08
CA LYS A 228 -9.94 -22.40 -25.71
C LYS A 228 -8.45 -22.47 -25.39
N TYR A 229 -7.64 -23.00 -26.32
CA TYR A 229 -6.19 -23.11 -26.14
C TYR A 229 -5.52 -21.73 -26.21
N SER A 230 -6.00 -20.86 -27.11
CA SER A 230 -5.55 -19.46 -27.16
C SER A 230 -5.84 -18.71 -25.87
N LEU A 231 -7.01 -18.94 -25.24
CA LEU A 231 -7.36 -18.34 -23.95
C LEU A 231 -6.44 -18.80 -22.82
N ILE A 232 -6.22 -20.11 -22.73
CA ILE A 232 -5.31 -20.67 -21.72
C ILE A 232 -3.91 -20.11 -21.93
N PHE A 233 -3.40 -20.09 -23.17
CA PHE A 233 -2.07 -19.58 -23.48
C PHE A 233 -1.92 -18.09 -23.13
N VAL A 234 -2.83 -17.24 -23.59
CA VAL A 234 -2.80 -15.79 -23.31
C VAL A 234 -2.88 -15.52 -21.82
N PHE A 235 -3.76 -16.24 -21.11
CA PHE A 235 -3.90 -16.07 -19.66
C PHE A 235 -2.65 -16.51 -18.90
N VAL A 236 -2.08 -17.67 -19.24
CA VAL A 236 -0.82 -18.15 -18.65
C VAL A 236 0.32 -17.17 -18.92
N LEU A 237 0.40 -16.62 -20.13
CA LEU A 237 1.40 -15.60 -20.47
C LEU A 237 1.23 -14.34 -19.60
N ILE A 238 0.01 -13.82 -19.45
CA ILE A 238 -0.26 -12.65 -18.60
C ILE A 238 0.10 -12.94 -17.14
N LEU A 239 -0.27 -14.12 -16.62
CA LEU A 239 0.10 -14.52 -15.25
C LEU A 239 1.62 -14.63 -15.08
N PHE A 240 2.32 -15.16 -16.07
CA PHE A 240 3.78 -15.24 -16.06
C PHE A 240 4.42 -13.86 -16.02
N LEU A 241 3.98 -12.93 -16.88
CA LEU A 241 4.43 -11.53 -16.88
C LEU A 241 4.13 -10.86 -15.53
N GLN A 242 2.98 -11.16 -14.93
CA GLN A 242 2.61 -10.63 -13.62
C GLN A 242 3.50 -11.15 -12.51
N LEU A 243 3.78 -12.46 -12.50
CA LEU A 243 4.67 -13.06 -11.53
C LEU A 243 6.05 -12.42 -11.60
N PHE A 244 6.57 -12.17 -12.80
CA PHE A 244 7.85 -11.49 -13.00
C PHE A 244 7.82 -10.03 -12.51
N SER A 245 6.69 -9.35 -12.70
CA SER A 245 6.49 -7.97 -12.22
C SER A 245 6.40 -7.89 -10.70
N VAL A 246 5.68 -8.82 -10.06
CA VAL A 246 5.48 -8.84 -8.60
C VAL A 246 6.71 -9.33 -7.85
N THR A 247 7.45 -10.29 -8.41
CA THR A 247 8.73 -10.76 -7.85
C THR A 247 9.89 -9.83 -8.17
N TYR A 248 9.65 -8.78 -8.95
CA TYR A 248 10.68 -7.90 -9.50
C TYR A 248 11.74 -8.64 -10.33
N SER A 249 11.46 -9.86 -10.82
CA SER A 249 12.41 -10.63 -11.65
C SER A 249 12.84 -9.89 -12.91
N TRP A 250 12.01 -8.96 -13.41
CA TRP A 250 12.39 -8.06 -14.52
C TRP A 250 13.63 -7.23 -14.22
N HIS A 251 13.79 -6.80 -12.96
CA HIS A 251 14.93 -6.00 -12.52
C HIS A 251 16.22 -6.80 -12.60
N ASP A 252 16.21 -8.03 -12.12
CA ASP A 252 17.38 -8.90 -12.14
C ASP A 252 17.75 -9.31 -13.57
N LEU A 253 16.75 -9.63 -14.40
CA LEU A 253 16.97 -10.02 -15.80
C LEU A 253 17.54 -8.88 -16.67
N MET A 254 17.20 -7.63 -16.36
CA MET A 254 17.67 -6.47 -17.10
C MET A 254 18.94 -5.84 -16.48
N GLY A 255 19.54 -6.47 -15.47
CA GLY A 255 20.79 -6.02 -14.86
C GLY A 255 20.66 -4.82 -13.93
N GLU A 256 19.45 -4.50 -13.46
CA GLU A 256 19.18 -3.44 -12.48
C GLU A 256 18.46 -4.00 -11.25
N PRO A 257 19.16 -4.79 -10.39
CA PRO A 257 18.52 -5.56 -9.32
C PRO A 257 17.61 -4.71 -8.44
N TYR A 258 16.42 -5.23 -8.10
CA TYR A 258 15.47 -4.49 -7.25
C TYR A 258 15.96 -4.39 -5.80
N SER A 259 16.73 -5.36 -5.33
CA SER A 259 17.26 -5.38 -3.97
C SER A 259 18.12 -4.14 -3.68
N GLU A 260 17.86 -3.46 -2.57
CA GLU A 260 18.69 -2.35 -2.11
C GLU A 260 20.12 -2.79 -1.78
N PHE A 261 20.30 -4.05 -1.37
CA PHE A 261 21.62 -4.63 -1.05
C PHE A 261 22.46 -4.88 -2.30
N LEU A 262 21.84 -5.37 -3.38
CA LEU A 262 22.54 -5.66 -4.64
C LEU A 262 22.76 -4.39 -5.48
N SER A 263 22.01 -3.32 -5.22
CA SER A 263 22.10 -2.06 -5.96
C SER A 263 22.20 -0.85 -5.00
N PRO A 264 23.37 -0.67 -4.35
CA PRO A 264 23.58 0.34 -3.31
C PRO A 264 23.59 1.78 -3.83
N ASN A 265 23.64 1.99 -5.15
CA ASN A 265 23.71 3.32 -5.76
C ASN A 265 22.34 3.88 -6.20
N VAL A 266 21.24 3.17 -5.96
CA VAL A 266 19.89 3.59 -6.36
C VAL A 266 19.28 4.47 -5.26
N PRO A 267 18.50 5.53 -5.56
CA PRO A 267 17.94 6.43 -4.54
C PRO A 267 17.24 5.75 -3.36
N ARG A 268 16.61 4.58 -3.58
CA ARG A 268 15.96 3.77 -2.53
C ARG A 268 16.91 3.13 -1.52
N SER A 269 18.15 2.79 -1.89
CA SER A 269 19.10 2.12 -1.01
C SER A 269 19.52 3.05 0.13
N ASN A 270 19.81 4.31 -0.20
CA ASN A 270 20.16 5.36 0.75
C ASN A 270 19.04 5.59 1.79
N VAL A 271 17.79 5.32 1.40
CA VAL A 271 16.61 5.60 2.21
C VAL A 271 16.33 4.51 3.25
N LEU A 272 16.46 3.24 2.88
CA LEU A 272 16.06 2.11 3.72
C LEU A 272 17.23 1.48 4.46
N ILE A 273 18.42 1.42 3.85
CA ILE A 273 19.60 0.82 4.47
C ILE A 273 20.12 1.76 5.56
N VAL A 274 20.39 1.19 6.73
CA VAL A 274 21.12 1.87 7.80
C VAL A 274 22.61 1.72 7.49
N THR A 275 23.31 2.83 7.30
CA THR A 275 24.72 2.78 6.93
C THR A 275 25.62 2.74 8.17
N PRO A 276 26.86 2.23 8.09
CA PRO A 276 27.77 2.21 9.23
C PRO A 276 28.00 3.61 9.83
N ALA A 277 28.00 4.65 8.98
CA ALA A 277 28.11 6.04 9.41
C ALA A 277 26.94 6.48 10.31
N GLU A 278 25.73 6.05 9.98
CA GLU A 278 24.53 6.32 10.77
C GLU A 278 24.56 5.58 12.11
N LEU A 279 25.03 4.32 12.13
CA LEU A 279 25.22 3.57 13.37
C LEU A 279 26.24 4.25 14.29
N LEU A 280 27.34 4.76 13.75
CA LEU A 280 28.34 5.52 14.51
C LEU A 280 27.77 6.84 15.06
N GLY A 281 26.97 7.56 14.27
CA GLY A 281 26.30 8.78 14.69
C GLY A 281 25.30 8.56 15.82
N ILE A 282 24.51 7.49 15.72
CA ILE A 282 23.61 7.08 16.79
C ILE A 282 24.40 6.66 18.03
N GLY A 283 25.47 5.86 17.87
CA GLY A 283 26.34 5.47 18.97
C GLY A 283 26.93 6.66 19.72
N TYR A 284 27.36 7.71 19.00
CA TYR A 284 27.82 8.95 19.58
C TYR A 284 26.71 9.67 20.37
N LEU A 285 25.51 9.81 19.78
CA LEU A 285 24.37 10.46 20.45
C LEU A 285 23.98 9.71 21.72
N ILE A 286 24.01 8.38 21.69
CA ILE A 286 23.75 7.50 22.84
C ILE A 286 24.80 7.73 23.93
N GLN A 287 26.10 7.68 23.60
CA GLN A 287 27.19 7.86 24.56
C GLN A 287 27.15 9.24 25.24
N ASN A 288 26.79 10.29 24.49
CA ASN A 288 26.74 11.66 25.01
C ASN A 288 25.38 12.02 25.63
N SER A 289 24.36 11.16 25.54
CA SER A 289 23.04 11.36 26.18
C SER A 289 22.98 10.97 27.65
N ILE A 290 24.09 10.42 28.19
CA ILE A 290 24.16 9.87 29.55
C ILE A 290 24.29 10.98 30.60
N ASP A 291 24.82 12.15 30.21
CA ASP A 291 25.12 13.24 31.14
C ASP A 291 24.11 14.40 31.02
N TYR A 292 23.04 14.30 31.82
CA TYR A 292 22.11 15.36 32.25
C TYR A 292 21.56 16.35 31.21
N THR A 293 20.23 16.28 31.03
CA THR A 293 19.27 17.08 30.21
C THR A 293 18.76 16.31 28.99
N PRO A 294 17.47 16.46 28.62
CA PRO A 294 16.93 15.73 27.49
C PRO A 294 17.66 16.14 26.22
N LEU A 295 18.37 15.19 25.61
CA LEU A 295 19.06 15.42 24.34
C LEU A 295 17.99 15.70 23.28
N LEU A 296 17.91 16.94 22.82
CA LEU A 296 16.99 17.31 21.75
C LEU A 296 17.64 16.98 20.41
N ILE A 297 17.10 15.98 19.73
CA ILE A 297 17.58 15.54 18.42
C ILE A 297 16.57 15.98 17.36
N TYR A 298 17.07 16.68 16.36
CA TYR A 298 16.36 17.04 15.16
C TYR A 298 16.77 16.12 14.03
N GLY A 299 15.82 15.43 13.42
CA GLY A 299 16.07 14.60 12.25
C GLY A 299 14.87 14.56 11.30
N ASP A 300 14.98 13.76 10.24
CA ASP A 300 13.84 13.44 9.40
C ASP A 300 12.96 12.33 10.03
N TYR A 301 11.82 12.00 9.42
CA TYR A 301 10.88 11.02 10.00
C TYR A 301 11.52 9.64 10.27
N ARG A 302 12.53 9.26 9.47
CA ARG A 302 13.20 7.96 9.60
C ARG A 302 14.32 7.98 10.63
N ALA A 303 14.91 9.15 10.90
CA ALA A 303 15.84 9.33 12.00
C ALA A 303 15.22 8.93 13.33
N ASP A 304 13.96 9.33 13.56
CA ASP A 304 13.22 9.00 14.78
C ASP A 304 13.20 7.50 15.06
N ILE A 305 12.74 6.74 14.05
CA ILE A 305 12.63 5.28 14.11
C ILE A 305 14.01 4.65 14.35
N ARG A 306 15.04 5.09 13.61
CA ARG A 306 16.40 4.54 13.74
C ARG A 306 17.01 4.79 15.11
N ILE A 307 16.79 5.98 15.67
CA ILE A 307 17.26 6.34 17.00
C ILE A 307 16.52 5.50 18.04
N TYR A 308 15.18 5.41 17.98
CA TYR A 308 14.42 4.58 18.92
C TYR A 308 14.75 3.10 18.84
N GLU A 309 14.93 2.53 17.65
CA GLU A 309 15.33 1.13 17.46
C GLU A 309 16.74 0.86 18.04
N ALA A 310 17.68 1.77 17.82
CA ALA A 310 19.01 1.67 18.40
C ALA A 310 19.00 1.81 19.93
N LEU A 311 18.19 2.71 20.48
CA LEU A 311 18.01 2.87 21.93
C LEU A 311 17.34 1.64 22.56
N ALA A 312 16.37 1.03 21.86
CA ALA A 312 15.65 -0.16 22.32
C ALA A 312 16.50 -1.45 22.24
N SER A 313 17.52 -1.48 21.38
CA SER A 313 18.46 -2.60 21.27
C SER A 313 19.64 -2.50 22.25
N GLY A 314 19.89 -1.31 22.83
CA GLY A 314 20.83 -1.13 23.92
C GLY A 314 20.32 -1.73 25.22
N GLU A 315 21.23 -2.24 26.07
CA GLU A 315 20.91 -2.73 27.42
C GLU A 315 20.03 -1.72 28.18
N ASN A 316 19.01 -2.21 28.91
CA ASN A 316 17.98 -1.53 29.74
C ASN A 316 18.41 -0.22 30.45
N ARG A 317 18.80 0.80 29.70
CA ARG A 317 19.13 2.14 30.18
C ARG A 317 18.02 3.05 29.68
N SER A 318 17.40 3.77 30.62
CA SER A 318 16.41 4.77 30.27
C SER A 318 17.13 5.98 29.67
N TYR A 319 17.12 6.10 28.35
CA TYR A 319 17.66 7.26 27.66
C TYR A 319 16.62 8.39 27.68
N ASN A 320 17.03 9.59 28.11
CA ASN A 320 16.17 10.77 28.10
C ASN A 320 16.38 11.54 26.79
N VAL A 321 15.89 10.99 25.68
CA VAL A 321 16.01 11.59 24.35
C VAL A 321 14.66 12.16 23.93
N LYS A 322 14.64 13.40 23.47
CA LYS A 322 13.46 14.01 22.83
C LYS A 322 13.75 14.18 21.36
N PHE A 323 13.02 13.45 20.52
CA PHE A 323 13.09 13.63 19.07
C PHE A 323 12.08 14.69 18.62
N LYS A 324 12.52 15.57 17.71
CA LYS A 324 11.65 16.45 16.93
C LYS A 324 11.98 16.31 15.45
N ILE A 325 10.94 16.26 14.62
CA ILE A 325 11.12 16.38 13.18
C ILE A 325 11.69 17.78 12.90
N ILE A 326 12.72 17.88 12.07
CA ILE A 326 13.31 19.17 11.70
C ILE A 326 12.23 20.08 11.12
N SER A 327 11.94 21.18 11.80
CA SER A 327 11.22 22.34 11.28
C SER A 327 12.25 23.44 10.98
N CYS A 328 12.06 24.22 9.91
CA CYS A 328 13.02 25.26 9.51
C CYS A 328 13.13 26.45 10.50
N ASP A 329 12.35 26.41 11.59
CA ASP A 329 12.36 27.34 12.73
C ASP A 329 12.92 26.69 14.03
N SER A 330 13.70 25.61 13.93
CA SER A 330 14.18 24.85 15.10
C SER A 330 15.26 25.55 15.93
N ASP A 331 15.11 25.52 17.25
CA ASP A 331 16.06 26.04 18.27
C ASP A 331 17.24 25.07 18.57
N ILE A 332 18.21 25.54 19.37
CA ILE A 332 19.37 24.84 19.97
C ILE A 332 19.15 23.32 20.19
N GLY A 333 19.91 22.47 19.50
CA GLY A 333 19.92 21.01 19.66
C GLY A 333 20.89 20.29 18.71
N TYR A 334 20.78 18.96 18.60
CA TYR A 334 21.60 18.13 17.71
C TYR A 334 20.86 17.86 16.40
N TYR A 335 21.52 18.08 15.26
CA TYR A 335 20.98 17.67 13.96
C TYR A 335 21.54 16.31 13.58
N TYR A 336 20.65 15.32 13.46
CA TYR A 336 20.95 14.00 12.95
C TYR A 336 20.50 13.90 11.48
N LEU A 337 21.48 13.98 10.58
CA LEU A 337 21.25 13.85 9.14
C LEU A 337 21.65 12.45 8.70
N ARG A 338 20.72 11.75 8.06
CA ARG A 338 20.98 10.44 7.44
C ARG A 338 21.85 10.63 6.20
N GLU A 339 22.54 9.57 5.79
CA GLU A 339 23.40 9.63 4.59
C GLU A 339 22.57 10.00 3.34
N ALA A 340 21.31 9.56 3.29
CA ALA A 340 20.36 10.00 2.28
C ALA A 340 20.18 11.52 2.23
N ASN A 341 20.04 12.19 3.38
CA ASN A 341 19.83 13.63 3.44
C ASN A 341 21.05 14.41 2.94
N ILE A 342 22.25 13.88 3.25
CA ILE A 342 23.52 14.47 2.84
C ILE A 342 23.70 14.33 1.33
N LYS A 343 23.49 13.11 0.78
CA LYS A 343 23.61 12.85 -0.66
C LYS A 343 22.57 13.61 -1.49
N SER A 344 21.35 13.77 -0.98
CA SER A 344 20.29 14.51 -1.66
C SER A 344 20.39 16.03 -1.47
N ASN A 345 21.30 16.50 -0.61
CA ASN A 345 21.39 17.89 -0.17
C ASN A 345 20.04 18.46 0.34
N GLY A 346 19.24 17.61 0.99
CA GLY A 346 17.87 17.93 1.37
C GLY A 346 17.28 17.05 2.47
N LEU A 347 16.38 17.62 3.25
CA LEU A 347 15.61 16.94 4.27
C LEU A 347 14.43 16.22 3.64
N LEU A 348 14.32 14.93 3.93
CA LEU A 348 13.25 14.05 3.46
C LEU A 348 12.13 14.04 4.51
N LEU A 349 11.29 15.08 4.49
CA LEU A 349 10.32 15.32 5.56
C LEU A 349 9.11 14.38 5.49
N SER A 350 8.79 13.86 4.31
CA SER A 350 7.69 12.90 4.13
C SER A 350 8.16 11.45 4.19
N ARG A 351 7.29 10.57 4.69
CA ARG A 351 7.52 9.12 4.75
C ARG A 351 7.78 8.50 3.37
N ASP A 352 7.25 9.13 2.33
CA ASP A 352 7.26 8.66 0.94
C ASP A 352 8.29 9.40 0.05
N PHE A 353 9.11 10.29 0.62
CA PHE A 353 10.21 10.99 -0.05
C PHE A 353 9.79 12.00 -1.14
N ASP A 354 8.51 12.34 -1.20
CA ASP A 354 7.96 13.28 -2.17
C ASP A 354 8.24 14.76 -1.83
N GLU A 355 8.68 15.05 -0.60
CA GLU A 355 9.01 16.39 -0.14
C GLU A 355 10.48 16.46 0.29
N ILE A 356 11.28 17.10 -0.55
CA ILE A 356 12.68 17.42 -0.28
C ILE A 356 12.77 18.90 0.02
N THR A 357 13.10 19.24 1.26
CA THR A 357 13.38 20.63 1.64
C THR A 357 14.89 20.85 1.62
N PRO A 358 15.43 21.81 0.84
CA PRO A 358 16.87 22.00 0.73
C PRO A 358 17.50 22.34 2.09
N LEU A 359 18.61 21.67 2.42
CA LEU A 359 19.28 21.82 3.72
C LEU A 359 19.68 23.28 4.00
N ARG A 360 20.16 24.00 2.98
CA ARG A 360 20.55 25.41 3.08
C ARG A 360 19.43 26.35 3.51
N GLY A 361 18.17 25.98 3.29
CA GLY A 361 17.01 26.80 3.66
C GLY A 361 16.53 26.57 5.10
N CYS A 362 16.84 25.42 5.70
CA CYS A 362 16.28 25.01 6.99
C CYS A 362 17.30 24.91 8.11
N ILE A 363 18.57 24.67 7.79
CA ILE A 363 19.66 24.75 8.76
C ILE A 363 20.32 26.10 8.55
N ARG A 364 19.94 27.10 9.36
CA ARG A 364 20.72 28.33 9.49
C ARG A 364 22.00 27.95 10.21
N PHE A 365 23.11 27.90 9.47
CA PHE A 365 24.44 27.57 10.01
C PHE A 365 24.97 28.62 11.00
N GLU A 366 24.17 29.63 11.34
CA GLU A 366 24.55 30.75 12.19
C GLU A 366 24.47 30.43 13.70
N ASP A 367 23.77 29.35 14.13
CA ASP A 367 23.61 29.01 15.57
C ASP A 367 23.46 27.50 15.98
N PRO A 368 24.03 26.48 15.30
CA PRO A 368 23.96 25.08 15.78
C PRO A 368 25.10 24.72 16.76
N LYS A 369 24.78 24.15 17.94
CA LYS A 369 25.78 23.64 18.91
C LYS A 369 26.58 22.42 18.44
N LEU A 370 25.99 21.55 17.62
CA LEU A 370 26.70 20.41 17.02
C LEU A 370 25.99 19.92 15.75
N LEU A 371 26.71 19.92 14.63
CA LEU A 371 26.26 19.34 13.38
C LEU A 371 27.04 18.06 13.12
N ILE A 372 26.35 16.93 13.10
CA ILE A 372 26.95 15.63 12.81
C ILE A 372 26.69 15.32 11.33
N ILE A 373 27.72 15.50 10.49
CA ILE A 373 27.68 15.15 9.07
C ILE A 373 28.67 14.01 8.84
N TYR A 374 28.25 12.98 8.09
CA TYR A 374 29.14 11.91 7.66
C TYR A 374 29.27 11.88 6.14
N ASN A 375 30.50 11.72 5.69
CA ASN A 375 30.81 11.40 4.30
C ASN A 375 31.03 9.88 4.16
N SER A 376 30.79 9.37 2.95
CA SER A 376 31.03 8.00 2.47
C SER A 376 32.40 7.38 2.82
N ASN A 377 33.37 8.16 3.30
CA ASN A 377 34.69 7.71 3.76
C ASN A 377 34.77 7.42 5.27
N LEU A 378 33.64 7.20 5.96
CA LEU A 378 33.57 6.96 7.41
C LEU A 378 34.12 8.11 8.28
N SER A 379 34.37 9.29 7.71
CA SER A 379 34.80 10.46 8.47
C SER A 379 33.59 11.13 9.12
N MET A 380 33.57 11.10 10.45
CA MET A 380 32.72 11.98 11.26
C MET A 380 33.22 13.42 11.06
N VAL A 381 32.45 14.25 10.36
CA VAL A 381 32.67 15.70 10.44
C VAL A 381 31.85 16.17 11.63
N LEU A 382 32.50 16.13 12.79
CA LEU A 382 32.01 16.78 13.99
C LEU A 382 32.31 18.27 13.82
N VAL A 383 31.34 19.06 13.37
CA VAL A 383 31.51 20.52 13.38
C VAL A 383 31.20 21.00 14.79
N THR A 384 32.25 21.07 15.62
CA THR A 384 32.24 21.85 16.86
C THR A 384 32.79 23.23 16.53
N MET A 385 31.97 24.28 16.68
CA MET A 385 32.45 25.66 16.55
C MET A 385 33.01 26.14 17.91
N PRO A 386 34.09 26.95 17.91
CA PRO A 386 34.61 27.56 19.13
C PRO A 386 33.58 28.53 19.74
N ASN A 387 33.53 28.55 21.07
CA ASN A 387 32.68 29.44 21.88
C ASN A 387 32.80 30.91 21.50
#